data_AF-A0A1C6YZP7-F1
#
_entry.id   AF-A0A1C6YZP7-F1
#
_cell.length_a   1.000
_cell.length_b   1.000
_cell.length_c   1.000
_cell.angle_alpha   90.00
_cell.angle_beta   90.00
_cell.angle_gamma   90.00
#
_symmetry.space_group_name_H-M   'P 1'
#
loop_
_entity.id
_entity.type
_entity.pdbx_description
1 polymer ?
#
loop_
_entity_poly.entity_id
_entity_poly.type
_entity_poly.pdbx_seq_one_letter_code
_entity_poly.pdbx_strand_id
1 'polypeptide(L)' 'MSSETELEGYNVEEREYSPSLLNEIMAQTRLTPGDDAYDIAKQGVSAFISNILENGSNNEPINKLLVDRMIAELDS' A
#
# COMPACT_ATOMS: atom_id res chain seq x y z
N MET A 1 -4.14 -4.59 -49.84
CA MET A 1 -2.68 -4.46 -49.63
C MET A 1 -2.44 -2.97 -49.43
N SER A 2 -2.04 -2.45 -48.28
CA SER A 2 -1.53 -2.98 -47.02
C SER A 2 -1.82 -1.86 -46.00
N SER A 3 -2.50 -2.12 -44.89
CA SER A 3 -1.89 -2.47 -43.60
C SER A 3 -0.84 -1.44 -43.15
N GLU A 4 -1.24 -0.48 -42.32
CA GLU A 4 -0.43 -0.11 -41.16
C GLU A 4 -1.33 0.55 -40.10
N THR A 5 -1.56 -0.23 -39.05
CA THR A 5 -2.15 0.19 -37.79
C THR A 5 -1.09 1.00 -37.05
N GLU A 6 -1.21 2.33 -37.04
CA GLU A 6 -0.50 3.13 -36.06
C GLU A 6 -1.18 2.92 -34.71
N LEU A 7 -0.50 2.13 -33.88
CA LEU A 7 -0.87 1.84 -32.51
C LEU A 7 -0.92 3.16 -31.74
N GLU A 8 -2.15 3.51 -31.41
CA GLU A 8 -2.60 4.37 -30.33
C GLU A 8 -1.55 4.39 -29.20
N GLY A 9 -0.77 5.48 -29.16
CA GLY A 9 0.01 5.84 -28.00
C GLY A 9 -0.98 6.00 -26.86
N TYR A 10 -1.11 4.96 -26.04
CA TYR A 10 -1.86 4.98 -24.81
C TYR A 10 -1.17 6.02 -23.93
N ASN A 11 -1.60 7.28 -24.07
CA ASN A 11 -1.42 8.27 -23.03
C ASN A 11 -2.13 7.66 -21.83
N VAL A 12 -1.35 7.00 -20.98
CA VAL A 12 -1.74 6.76 -19.61
C VAL A 12 -1.79 8.16 -19.03
N GLU A 13 -2.93 8.82 -19.24
CA GLU A 13 -3.28 10.04 -18.54
C GLU A 13 -2.91 9.77 -17.09
N GLU A 14 -1.99 10.60 -16.58
CA GLU A 14 -1.79 10.81 -15.16
C GLU A 14 -3.18 11.01 -14.59
N ARG A 15 -3.80 9.91 -14.14
CA ARG A 15 -4.82 10.00 -13.14
C ARG A 15 -4.10 10.72 -12.04
N GLU A 16 -4.46 11.99 -11.81
CA GLU A 16 -4.38 12.61 -10.51
C GLU A 16 -5.12 11.68 -9.56
N TYR A 17 -4.43 10.61 -9.18
CA TYR A 17 -4.71 9.84 -8.00
C TYR A 17 -4.47 10.87 -6.93
N SER A 18 -5.55 11.31 -6.28
CA SER A 18 -5.43 11.64 -4.87
C SER A 18 -4.50 10.58 -4.27
N PRO A 19 -3.36 10.98 -3.68
CA PRO A 19 -2.36 10.03 -3.26
C PRO A 19 -3.06 8.96 -2.44
N SER A 20 -2.94 7.70 -2.86
CA SER A 20 -3.56 6.59 -2.14
C SER A 20 -3.22 6.75 -0.65
N LEU A 21 -4.18 6.57 0.26
CA LEU A 21 -3.92 6.64 1.70
C LEU A 21 -2.71 5.78 2.10
N LEU A 22 -2.54 4.63 1.45
CA LEU A 22 -1.34 3.79 1.64
C LEU A 22 -0.06 4.53 1.25
N ASN A 23 -0.05 5.24 0.11
CA ASN A 23 1.08 6.07 -0.29
C ASN A 23 1.29 7.27 0.66
N GLU A 24 0.23 7.89 1.17
CA GLU A 24 0.33 8.95 2.18
C GLU A 24 0.97 8.44 3.49
N ILE A 25 0.58 7.25 3.94
CA ILE A 25 1.18 6.58 5.10
C ILE A 25 2.66 6.28 4.84
N MET A 26 2.98 5.71 3.67
CA MET A 26 4.37 5.42 3.29
C MET A 26 5.23 6.70 3.24
N ALA A 27 4.65 7.83 2.83
CA ALA A 27 5.33 9.13 2.80
C ALA A 27 5.65 9.69 4.20
N GLN A 28 5.02 9.19 5.27
CA GLN A 28 5.38 9.54 6.66
C GLN A 28 6.59 8.73 7.18
N THR A 29 7.03 7.73 6.43
CA THR A 29 8.19 6.91 6.79
C THR A 29 9.49 7.56 6.33
N ARG A 30 10.63 6.99 6.75
CA ARG A 30 11.96 7.37 6.24
C ARG A 30 12.36 6.62 4.96
N LEU A 31 11.46 5.79 4.44
CA LEU A 31 11.69 4.97 3.25
C LEU A 31 11.25 5.74 2.00
N THR A 32 12.05 5.64 0.95
CA THR A 32 11.78 6.25 -0.34
C THR A 32 11.54 5.18 -1.41
N PRO A 33 10.71 5.46 -2.44
CA PRO A 33 10.57 4.58 -3.58
C PRO A 33 11.95 4.32 -4.22
N GLY A 34 12.34 3.05 -4.34
CA GLY A 34 13.66 2.64 -4.80
C GLY A 34 14.58 2.10 -3.69
N ASP A 35 14.24 2.31 -2.41
CA ASP A 35 14.90 1.59 -1.32
C ASP A 35 14.50 0.11 -1.35
N ASP A 36 15.46 -0.80 -1.15
CA ASP A 36 15.22 -2.26 -1.08
C ASP A 36 14.13 -2.63 -0.07
N ALA A 37 14.02 -1.85 1.01
CA ALA A 37 13.05 -2.06 2.08
C ALA A 37 11.67 -1.44 1.81
N TYR A 38 11.52 -0.56 0.82
CA TYR A 38 10.28 0.20 0.60
C TYR A 38 9.12 -0.72 0.23
N ASP A 39 9.33 -1.61 -0.76
CA ASP A 39 8.28 -2.51 -1.23
C ASP A 39 7.88 -3.52 -0.16
N ILE A 40 8.85 -4.02 0.60
CA ILE A 40 8.61 -4.93 1.73
C ILE A 40 7.76 -4.23 2.79
N ALA A 41 8.13 -3.00 3.17
CA ALA A 41 7.36 -2.22 4.14
C ALA A 41 5.94 -1.90 3.63
N LYS A 42 5.81 -1.51 2.36
CA LYS A 42 4.50 -1.23 1.73
C LYS A 42 3.59 -2.45 1.73
N GLN A 43 4.14 -3.64 1.45
CA GLN A 43 3.40 -4.90 1.54
C GLN A 43 2.96 -5.19 2.98
N GLY A 44 3.86 -5.04 3.95
CA GLY A 44 3.54 -5.24 5.37
C GLY A 44 2.44 -4.30 5.88
N VAL A 45 2.52 -3.01 5.55
CA VAL A 45 1.49 -2.01 5.90
C VAL A 45 0.15 -2.33 5.23
N SER A 46 0.17 -2.74 3.94
CA SER A 46 -1.05 -3.14 3.25
C SER A 46 -1.72 -4.34 3.91
N ALA A 47 -0.95 -5.37 4.25
CA ALA A 47 -1.47 -6.57 4.91
C ALA A 47 -2.06 -6.25 6.30
N PHE A 48 -1.38 -5.39 7.05
CA PHE A 48 -1.83 -4.94 8.37
C PHE A 48 -3.16 -4.19 8.30
N ILE A 49 -3.31 -3.25 7.36
CA ILE A 49 -4.55 -2.49 7.16
C ILE A 49 -5.69 -3.43 6.73
N SER A 50 -5.44 -4.35 5.81
CA SER A 50 -6.44 -5.35 5.40
C SER A 50 -6.95 -6.16 6.60
N ASN A 51 -6.05 -6.63 7.45
CA ASN A 51 -6.41 -7.41 8.64
C ASN A 51 -7.26 -6.60 9.64
N ILE A 52 -6.95 -5.31 9.85
CA ILE A 52 -7.77 -4.43 10.70
C ILE A 52 -9.20 -4.32 10.17
N LEU A 53 -9.35 -4.13 8.86
CA LEU A 53 -10.64 -3.99 8.20
C LEU A 53 -11.46 -5.29 8.29
N GLU A 54 -10.81 -6.45 8.16
CA GLU A 54 -11.44 -7.77 8.25
C GLU A 54 -11.87 -8.12 9.67
N ASN A 55 -11.05 -7.82 10.68
CA ASN A 55 -11.32 -8.18 12.08
C ASN A 55 -12.22 -7.18 12.81
N GLY A 56 -12.63 -6.08 12.15
CA GLY A 56 -13.61 -5.16 12.70
C GLY A 56 -13.09 -4.28 13.84
N SER A 57 -11.78 -4.23 14.07
CA SER A 57 -11.11 -3.37 15.06
C SER A 57 -11.11 -1.87 14.69
N ASN A 58 -12.05 -1.46 13.83
CA ASN A 58 -12.11 -0.15 13.17
C ASN A 58 -12.32 1.04 14.12
N ASN A 59 -12.65 0.78 15.40
CA ASN A 59 -12.89 1.80 16.42
C ASN A 59 -11.74 1.95 17.44
N GLU A 60 -10.72 1.10 17.40
CA GLU A 60 -9.59 1.19 18.33
C GLU A 60 -8.45 2.00 17.68
N PRO A 61 -7.87 3.01 18.37
CA PRO A 61 -6.76 3.78 17.82
C PRO A 61 -5.54 2.88 17.58
N ILE A 62 -5.00 2.93 16.35
CA ILE A 62 -3.80 2.19 15.98
C ILE A 62 -2.60 2.71 16.77
N ASN A 63 -2.04 1.84 17.60
CA ASN A 63 -0.91 2.15 18.46
C ASN A 63 0.04 0.94 18.56
N LYS A 64 1.23 1.16 19.11
CA LYS A 64 2.26 0.11 19.21
C LYS A 64 1.77 -1.15 19.94
N LEU A 65 0.96 -1.00 21.00
CA LEU A 65 0.48 -2.14 21.78
C LEU A 65 -0.45 -3.04 20.96
N LEU A 66 -1.31 -2.44 20.11
CA LEU A 66 -2.16 -3.19 19.18
C LEU A 66 -1.29 -3.97 18.18
N VAL A 67 -0.28 -3.33 17.61
CA VAL A 67 0.67 -3.96 16.67
C VAL A 67 1.40 -5.13 17.34
N ASP A 68 1.93 -4.93 18.55
CA ASP A 68 2.64 -5.98 19.30
C ASP A 68 1.73 -7.20 19.56
N ARG A 69 0.44 -6.98 19.87
CA ARG A 69 -0.54 -8.08 20.04
C ARG A 69 -0.77 -8.84 18.74
N MET A 70 -0.96 -8.13 17.62
CA MET A 70 -1.19 -8.77 16.32
C MET A 70 0.00 -9.63 15.88
N ILE A 71 1.23 -9.22 16.21
CA ILE A 71 2.43 -10.04 15.98
C ILE A 71 2.41 -11.29 16.86
N ALA A 72 2.09 -11.15 18.15
CA ALA A 72 2.02 -12.27 19.07
C ALA A 72 0.98 -13.34 18.65
N GLU A 73 -0.14 -12.92 18.07
CA GLU A 73 -1.17 -13.81 17.51
C GLU A 73 -0.70 -14.59 16.28
N LEU A 74 0.26 -14.06 15.50
CA LEU A 74 0.84 -14.79 14.36
C LEU A 74 1.87 -15.85 14.79
N ASP A 75 2.51 -15.66 15.95
CA ASP A 75 3.54 -16.57 16.48
C ASP A 75 2.96 -17.74 17.30
N SER A 76 1.63 -17.81 17.49
CA SER A 76 0.95 -18.86 18.27
C SER A 76 0.45 -20.01 17.41
#